data_AF-A0AAU4EI71-F1
#
_entry.id   AF-A0AAU4EI71-F1
#
_cell.length_a   1.000
_cell.length_b   1.000
_cell.length_c   1.000
_cell.angle_alpha   90.00
_cell.angle_beta   90.00
_cell.angle_gamma   90.00
#
_symmetry.space_group_name_H-M   'P 1'
#
loop_
_entity.id
_entity.type
_entity.pdbx_description
1 polymer ?
#
loop_
_entity_poly.entity_id
_entity_poly.type
_entity_poly.pdbx_seq_one_letter_code
_entity_poly.pdbx_strand_id
1 'polypeptide(L)'
;MDTQPSSGFPFADRVAEVVDAGKSQGYLFVTVPEIASTTASGAVTYVDMDFARRDPEQPGGWRYEDRADPGTESAMQELEAAELDWYGEKFGLRWLDGEEAARIRHEVFD
;
A
#
# COMPACT_ATOMS: atom_id res chain seq x y z
N MET A 1 15.96 19.20 12.80
CA MET A 1 15.32 17.89 12.67
C MET A 1 15.36 17.58 11.20
N ASP A 2 16.42 16.88 10.78
CA ASP A 2 16.67 16.50 9.41
C ASP A 2 15.68 15.39 9.03
N THR A 3 14.71 15.71 8.18
CA THR A 3 13.91 14.71 7.49
C THR A 3 14.82 14.08 6.44
N GLN A 4 15.43 12.94 6.76
CA GLN A 4 16.07 12.11 5.73
C GLN A 4 15.01 11.79 4.67
N PRO A 5 15.36 11.83 3.36
CA PRO A 5 14.42 11.43 2.33
C PRO A 5 14.08 9.96 2.58
N SER A 6 12.80 9.72 2.85
CA SER A 6 12.17 8.42 2.85
C SER A 6 12.76 7.60 1.70
N SER A 7 13.11 6.34 1.97
CA SER A 7 13.51 5.31 1.00
C SER A 7 13.03 5.66 -0.41
N GLY A 8 13.93 5.75 -1.40
CA GLY A 8 13.67 6.29 -2.76
C GLY A 8 12.61 5.58 -3.62
N PHE A 9 11.68 4.87 -3.00
CA PHE A 9 10.50 4.26 -3.57
C PHE A 9 9.37 5.30 -3.69
N PRO A 10 8.88 5.59 -4.90
CA PRO A 10 7.96 6.70 -5.16
C PRO A 10 6.56 6.52 -4.55
N PHE A 11 6.22 5.32 -4.10
CA PHE A 11 4.93 5.02 -3.48
C PHE A 11 4.99 4.86 -1.96
N ALA A 12 6.15 5.08 -1.34
CA ALA A 12 6.26 5.05 0.11
C ALA A 12 5.30 6.07 0.74
N ASP A 13 4.57 5.64 1.77
CA ASP A 13 3.58 6.42 2.50
C ASP A 13 2.39 6.91 1.66
N ARG A 14 2.15 6.32 0.48
CA ARG A 14 1.01 6.69 -0.38
C ARG A 14 -0.21 5.85 -0.09
N VAL A 15 -1.37 6.48 -0.27
CA VAL A 15 -2.68 5.84 -0.21
C VAL A 15 -3.29 5.82 -1.61
N ALA A 16 -3.86 4.68 -1.99
CA ALA A 16 -4.69 4.55 -3.18
C ALA A 16 -6.09 4.08 -2.79
N GLU A 17 -7.09 4.49 -3.56
CA GLU A 17 -8.37 3.79 -3.59
C GLU A 17 -8.26 2.56 -4.49
N VAL A 18 -8.72 1.42 -3.98
CA VAL A 18 -8.78 0.17 -4.73
C VAL A 18 -10.14 0.09 -5.44
N VAL A 19 -10.11 -0.07 -6.76
CA VAL A 19 -11.30 -0.09 -7.60
C VAL A 19 -11.43 -1.41 -8.37
N ASP A 20 -12.64 -1.95 -8.44
CA ASP A 20 -13.00 -3.08 -9.29
C ASP A 20 -14.26 -2.75 -10.09
N ALA A 21 -14.23 -2.96 -11.40
CA ALA A 21 -15.32 -2.66 -12.33
C ALA A 21 -15.95 -1.25 -12.12
N GLY A 22 -15.12 -0.25 -11.77
CA GLY A 22 -15.54 1.13 -11.50
C GLY A 22 -16.18 1.37 -10.14
N LYS A 23 -16.12 0.40 -9.21
CA LYS A 23 -16.60 0.52 -7.83
C LYS A 23 -15.44 0.47 -6.86
N SER A 24 -15.49 1.34 -5.86
CA SER A 24 -14.56 1.34 -4.73
C SER A 24 -14.72 0.07 -3.90
N GLN A 25 -13.64 -0.70 -3.78
CA GLN A 25 -13.55 -1.90 -2.93
C GLN A 25 -12.91 -1.59 -1.58
N GLY A 26 -12.19 -0.47 -1.48
CA GLY A 26 -11.52 -0.05 -0.27
C GLY A 26 -10.30 0.81 -0.55
N TYR A 27 -9.33 0.75 0.35
CA TYR A 27 -8.11 1.57 0.28
C TYR A 27 -6.87 0.71 0.47
N LEU A 28 -5.80 1.07 -0.25
CA LEU A 28 -4.47 0.50 -0.13
C LEU A 28 -3.56 1.55 0.50
N PHE A 29 -2.82 1.18 1.52
CA PHE A 29 -1.72 1.97 2.05
C PHE A 29 -0.40 1.25 1.78
N VAL A 30 0.59 1.98 1.27
CA VAL A 30 1.90 1.42 0.93
C VAL A 30 2.96 1.96 1.88
N THR A 31 3.64 1.05 2.56
CA THR A 31 4.70 1.34 3.51
C THR A 31 6.00 0.69 3.04
N VAL A 32 7.10 1.41 3.09
CA VAL A 32 8.43 0.85 2.81
C VAL A 32 9.27 1.01 4.06
N PRO A 33 9.30 0.02 4.96
CA PRO A 33 10.14 0.11 6.15
C PRO A 33 11.60 0.32 5.72
N GLU A 34 12.25 1.32 6.31
CA GLU A 34 13.68 1.60 6.07
C GLU A 34 14.60 0.42 6.44
N ILE A 35 14.04 -0.61 7.08
CA ILE A 35 14.77 -1.81 7.48
C ILE A 35 15.02 -2.67 6.24
N ALA A 36 16.14 -2.41 5.58
CA ALA A 36 16.91 -3.43 4.91
C ALA A 36 17.13 -4.59 5.89
N SER A 37 16.32 -5.65 5.82
CA SER A 37 16.64 -6.86 6.57
C SER A 37 18.01 -7.31 6.07
N THR A 38 19.00 -7.18 6.95
CA THR A 38 20.39 -7.47 6.62
C THR A 38 20.54 -8.97 6.66
N THR A 39 20.19 -9.63 5.56
CA THR A 39 20.44 -11.05 5.40
C THR A 39 21.93 -11.25 5.14
N ALA A 40 22.44 -12.47 5.35
CA ALA A 40 23.83 -12.81 5.00
C ALA A 40 24.17 -12.57 3.50
N SER A 41 23.17 -12.32 2.67
CA SER A 41 23.26 -12.08 1.22
C SER A 41 23.09 -10.60 0.82
N GLY A 42 22.83 -9.69 1.76
CA GLY A 42 22.67 -8.25 1.49
C GLY A 42 21.41 -7.64 2.09
N ALA A 43 21.27 -6.33 1.91
CA ALA A 43 20.11 -5.52 2.27
C ALA A 43 18.93 -5.81 1.32
N VAL A 44 17.80 -6.28 1.83
CA VAL A 44 16.55 -6.45 1.06
C VAL A 44 15.53 -5.42 1.54
N THR A 45 15.04 -4.58 0.63
CA THR A 45 13.92 -3.66 0.87
C THR A 45 12.60 -4.40 0.65
N TYR A 46 11.70 -4.30 1.62
CA TYR A 46 10.35 -4.84 1.53
C TYR A 46 9.36 -3.71 1.23
N VAL A 47 8.35 -4.02 0.43
CA VAL A 47 7.19 -3.14 0.24
C VAL A 47 6.03 -3.79 0.97
N ASP A 48 5.64 -3.18 2.09
CA ASP A 48 4.46 -3.56 2.85
C ASP A 48 3.25 -2.84 2.25
N MET A 49 2.18 -3.60 2.08
CA MET A 49 0.93 -3.11 1.53
C MET A 49 -0.19 -3.53 2.45
N ASP A 50 -0.95 -2.56 2.94
CA ASP A 50 -2.11 -2.77 3.78
C ASP A 50 -3.37 -2.47 2.97
N PHE A 51 -4.17 -3.50 2.70
CA PHE A 51 -5.44 -3.38 2.01
C PHE A 51 -6.59 -3.41 3.02
N ALA A 52 -7.24 -2.26 3.22
CA ALA A 52 -8.50 -2.14 3.94
C ALA A 52 -9.68 -2.31 2.98
N ARG A 53 -10.28 -3.50 2.95
CA ARG A 53 -11.45 -3.84 2.12
C ARG A 53 -12.74 -3.55 2.90
N ARG A 54 -13.75 -2.98 2.24
CA ARG A 54 -15.07 -2.77 2.88
C ARG A 54 -15.71 -4.12 3.22
N ASP A 55 -16.04 -4.31 4.48
CA ASP A 55 -16.69 -5.52 4.99
C ASP A 55 -17.71 -5.15 6.08
N PRO A 56 -19.03 -5.18 5.78
CA PRO A 56 -20.07 -4.80 6.74
C PRO A 56 -20.20 -5.78 7.91
N GLU A 57 -19.58 -6.96 7.84
CA GLU A 57 -19.58 -7.94 8.93
C GLU A 57 -18.55 -7.60 10.01
N GLN A 58 -17.62 -6.68 9.73
CA GLN A 58 -16.60 -6.24 10.69
C GLN A 58 -17.14 -5.12 11.60
N PRO A 59 -16.76 -5.08 12.89
CA PRO A 59 -17.21 -4.05 13.84
C PRO A 59 -16.86 -2.61 13.43
N GLY A 60 -15.90 -2.43 12.51
CA GLY A 60 -15.51 -1.13 11.93
C GLY A 60 -15.87 -0.95 10.45
N GLY A 61 -16.57 -1.92 9.82
CA GLY A 61 -16.88 -1.87 8.39
C GLY A 61 -15.70 -2.16 7.46
N TRP A 62 -14.54 -2.54 8.00
CA TRP A 62 -13.29 -2.77 7.29
C TRP A 62 -12.67 -4.10 7.68
N ARG A 63 -12.27 -4.87 6.66
CA ARG A 63 -11.37 -6.02 6.79
C ARG A 63 -9.99 -5.59 6.32
N TYR A 64 -9.01 -5.74 7.19
CA TYR A 64 -7.61 -5.41 6.90
C TYR A 64 -6.86 -6.67 6.47
N GLU A 65 -6.12 -6.56 5.38
CA GLU A 65 -5.28 -7.62 4.83
C GLU A 65 -3.90 -7.01 4.53
N ASP A 66 -2.82 -7.62 5.01
CA ASP A 66 -1.46 -7.17 4.75
C ASP A 66 -0.74 -8.11 3.76
N ARG A 67 0.12 -7.53 2.92
CA ARG A 67 1.04 -8.26 2.04
C ARG A 67 2.38 -7.55 2.01
N ALA A 68 3.44 -8.30 2.31
CA ALA A 68 4.81 -7.85 2.09
C ALA A 68 5.38 -8.47 0.80
N ASP A 69 5.85 -7.65 -0.13
CA ASP A 69 6.58 -8.11 -1.31
C ASP A 69 8.10 -8.09 -1.04
N PRO A 70 8.81 -9.24 -1.12
CA PRO A 70 10.24 -9.29 -0.98
C PRO A 70 10.92 -8.77 -2.26
N GLY A 71 11.37 -7.52 -2.22
CA GLY A 71 11.98 -6.84 -3.35
C GLY A 71 11.06 -5.79 -3.97
N THR A 72 11.65 -4.75 -4.53
CA THR A 72 10.88 -3.59 -4.99
C THR A 72 10.41 -3.71 -6.44
N GLU A 73 10.99 -4.58 -7.26
CA GLU A 73 10.76 -4.58 -8.72
C GLU A 73 9.35 -5.01 -9.12
N SER A 74 8.79 -6.05 -8.49
CA SER A 74 7.44 -6.54 -8.78
C SER A 74 6.38 -5.58 -8.25
N ALA A 75 6.50 -5.16 -6.99
CA ALA A 75 5.66 -4.10 -6.42
C ALA A 75 5.74 -2.79 -7.23
N MET A 76 6.93 -2.37 -7.68
CA MET A 76 7.08 -1.15 -8.47
C MET A 76 6.31 -1.22 -9.80
N GLN A 77 6.46 -2.31 -10.56
CA GLN A 77 5.74 -2.50 -11.82
C GLN A 77 4.23 -2.47 -11.63
N GLU A 78 3.72 -3.13 -10.59
CA GLU A 78 2.30 -3.15 -10.25
C GLU A 78 1.77 -1.76 -9.88
N LEU A 79 2.45 -1.06 -8.97
CA LEU A 79 2.05 0.26 -8.48
C LEU A 79 2.19 1.36 -9.55
N GLU A 80 3.19 1.27 -10.42
CA GLU A 80 3.36 2.14 -11.60
C GLU A 80 2.27 1.92 -12.65
N ALA A 81 1.83 0.68 -12.84
CA ALA A 81 0.70 0.35 -13.71
C ALA A 81 -0.65 0.76 -13.13
N ALA A 82 -0.68 1.20 -11.86
CA ALA A 82 -1.91 1.44 -11.10
C ALA A 82 -2.82 0.21 -11.09
N GLU A 83 -2.22 -0.97 -10.96
CA GLU A 83 -2.88 -2.25 -10.78
C GLU A 83 -2.52 -2.81 -9.41
N LEU A 84 -3.29 -3.77 -8.91
CA LEU A 84 -3.02 -4.50 -7.67
C LEU A 84 -3.43 -5.96 -7.86
N ASP A 85 -2.49 -6.90 -7.83
CA ASP A 85 -2.76 -8.33 -7.76
C ASP A 85 -2.80 -8.77 -6.29
N TRP A 86 -3.99 -9.03 -5.76
CA TRP A 86 -4.18 -9.50 -4.39
C TRP A 86 -4.58 -10.97 -4.38
N TYR A 87 -3.62 -11.86 -4.13
CA TYR A 87 -3.82 -13.31 -4.12
C TYR A 87 -4.51 -13.86 -5.39
N GLY A 88 -4.17 -13.31 -6.56
CA GLY A 88 -4.75 -13.69 -7.86
C GLY A 88 -6.02 -12.94 -8.25
N GLU A 89 -6.55 -12.07 -7.38
CA GLU A 89 -7.57 -11.08 -7.74
C GLU A 89 -6.89 -9.81 -8.26
N LYS A 90 -7.36 -9.23 -9.37
CA LYS A 90 -6.80 -7.99 -9.92
C LYS A 90 -7.71 -6.81 -9.66
N PHE A 91 -7.14 -5.73 -9.17
CA PHE A 91 -7.82 -4.47 -8.93
C PHE A 91 -7.10 -3.34 -9.66
N GLY A 92 -7.84 -2.27 -9.95
CA GLY A 92 -7.24 -0.99 -10.31
C GLY A 92 -6.92 -0.17 -9.08
N LEU A 93 -5.93 0.71 -9.19
CA LEU A 93 -5.56 1.68 -8.16
C LEU A 93 -5.84 3.09 -8.66
N ARG A 94 -6.44 3.90 -7.79
CA ARG A 94 -6.53 5.34 -7.98
C ARG A 94 -5.79 6.03 -6.84
N TRP A 95 -4.59 6.51 -7.14
CA TRP A 95 -3.76 7.23 -6.18
C TRP A 95 -4.48 8.47 -5.66
N LEU A 96 -4.52 8.60 -4.34
CA LEU A 96 -5.06 9.77 -3.66
C LEU A 96 -3.91 10.73 -3.36
N ASP A 97 -4.19 12.03 -3.39
CA ASP A 97 -3.21 13.07 -3.11
C ASP A 97 -3.75 14.09 -2.12
N GLY A 98 -2.86 14.85 -1.48
CA GLY A 98 -3.19 15.98 -0.62
C GLY A 98 -4.06 15.61 0.59
N GLU A 99 -5.07 16.42 0.87
CA GLU A 99 -5.95 16.27 2.04
C GLU A 99 -6.75 14.97 2.01
N GLU A 100 -7.12 14.47 0.83
CA GLU A 100 -7.89 13.23 0.72
C GLU A 100 -7.07 12.02 1.18
N ALA A 101 -5.82 11.92 0.74
CA ALA A 101 -4.90 10.87 1.18
C ALA A 101 -4.64 10.94 2.69
N ALA A 102 -4.38 12.13 3.23
CA ALA A 102 -4.13 12.33 4.66
C ALA A 102 -5.34 11.94 5.51
N ARG A 103 -6.54 12.31 5.07
CA ARG A 103 -7.79 11.96 5.74
C ARG A 103 -8.00 10.44 5.75
N ILE A 104 -7.91 9.78 4.60
CA ILE A 104 -8.11 8.32 4.52
C ILE A 104 -7.05 7.58 5.34
N ARG A 105 -5.79 8.03 5.31
CA ARG A 105 -4.73 7.47 6.16
C ARG A 105 -5.15 7.49 7.63
N HIS A 106 -5.65 8.61 8.13
CA HIS A 106 -6.06 8.74 9.53
C HIS A 106 -7.37 8.04 9.88
N GLU A 107 -8.36 8.00 8.96
CA GLU A 107 -9.66 7.37 9.25
C GLU A 107 -9.64 5.84 9.14
N VAL A 108 -8.72 5.29 8.34
CA VAL A 108 -8.71 3.85 7.98
C VAL A 108 -7.49 3.12 8.50
N PHE A 109 -6.33 3.77 8.63
CA PHE A 109 -5.06 3.10 8.93
C PHE A 109 -4.36 3.58 10.22
N ASP A 110 -4.96 4.52 10.97
CA ASP A 110 -4.49 5.04 12.26
C ASP A 110 -5.51 4.75 13.37
#